data_AF-A0A9W8R8F6-F1
#
_entry.id   AF-A0A9W8R8F6-F1
#
_cell.length_a   1.000
_cell.length_b   1.000
_cell.length_c   1.000
_cell.angle_alpha   90.00
_cell.angle_beta   90.00
_cell.angle_gamma   90.00
#
_symmetry.space_group_name_H-M   'P 1'
#
loop_
_entity.id
_entity.type
_entity.pdbx_description
1 polymer ?
#
loop_
_entity_poly.entity_id
_entity_poly.type
_entity_poly.pdbx_seq_one_letter_code
_entity_poly.pdbx_strand_id
1 'polypeptide(L)'
;MKINSKEQPFWLQRGKDYPSLLKWIGVQPIAFHDVSSRRTWLVDGASALLHLVRISLHLDENDPDSTYDWVFDPTQLKDKWDGVTGRQAALRTLKSWENLDLKIYIVDKRRGPTGAPEVQYATFGTRVKEVLHSIELLIDRQSKTASQEGIRISQSLDPRREIVGFDVLDAVNPLGPILPRVQHLKSWGHGWIDFMPSIGVTTIFGNGFGDLIRPDQPQSLCQGWKSLPEGKDYMAA
;
A
#
# COMPACT_ATOMS: atom_id res chain seq x y z
N MET A 1 -12.75 24.85 12.70
CA MET A 1 -13.95 25.27 11.94
C MET A 1 -14.25 24.18 10.92
N LYS A 2 -15.21 23.28 11.20
CA LYS A 2 -15.68 22.29 10.21
C LYS A 2 -16.75 22.99 9.37
N ILE A 3 -16.46 23.24 8.11
CA ILE A 3 -17.45 23.68 7.13
C ILE A 3 -18.27 22.44 6.77
N ASN A 4 -19.60 22.51 6.90
CA ASN A 4 -20.52 21.43 6.53
C ASN A 4 -20.37 21.13 5.03
N SER A 5 -19.68 20.04 4.70
CA SER A 5 -19.51 19.54 3.33
C SER A 5 -20.65 18.59 2.97
N LYS A 6 -21.30 18.80 1.81
CA LYS A 6 -22.30 17.86 1.27
C LYS A 6 -21.65 16.53 0.91
N GLU A 7 -22.35 15.44 1.23
CA GLU A 7 -21.83 14.07 1.42
C GLU A 7 -21.35 13.32 0.18
N GLN A 8 -21.17 13.94 -0.99
CA GLN A 8 -20.55 13.25 -2.12
C GLN A 8 -19.19 13.85 -2.46
N PRO A 9 -18.08 13.09 -2.29
CA PRO A 9 -16.82 13.50 -2.87
C PRO A 9 -17.00 13.55 -4.39
N PHE A 10 -16.87 14.74 -4.97
CA PHE A 10 -16.68 14.87 -6.41
C PHE A 10 -15.17 14.91 -6.65
N TRP A 11 -14.67 13.92 -7.35
CA TRP A 11 -13.27 13.89 -7.74
C TRP A 11 -13.09 14.84 -8.92
N LEU A 12 -12.25 15.87 -8.76
CA LEU A 12 -11.63 16.50 -9.93
C LEU A 12 -10.96 15.38 -10.72
N GLN A 13 -11.14 15.34 -12.05
CA GLN A 13 -10.54 14.29 -12.89
C GLN A 13 -9.09 14.08 -12.47
N ARG A 14 -8.76 12.88 -11.97
CA ARG A 14 -7.39 12.54 -11.58
C ARG A 14 -6.48 12.80 -12.77
N GLY A 15 -5.27 13.26 -12.49
CA GLY A 15 -4.27 13.47 -13.54
C GLY A 15 -4.09 12.18 -14.34
N LYS A 16 -4.04 12.29 -15.66
CA LYS A 16 -3.95 11.11 -16.55
C LYS A 16 -2.51 10.61 -16.71
N ASP A 17 -1.53 11.46 -16.40
CA ASP A 17 -0.12 11.12 -16.49
C ASP A 17 0.43 10.57 -15.17
N TYR A 18 1.48 9.75 -15.30
CA TYR A 18 2.12 9.08 -14.18
C TYR A 18 2.66 10.05 -13.10
N PRO A 19 3.38 11.15 -13.43
CA PRO A 19 3.80 12.13 -12.43
C PRO A 19 2.65 12.72 -11.60
N SER A 20 1.51 13.02 -12.22
CA SER A 20 0.33 13.56 -11.53
C SER A 20 -0.31 12.53 -10.61
N LEU A 21 -0.43 11.27 -11.05
CA LEU A 21 -0.91 10.17 -10.19
C LEU A 21 0.05 9.92 -9.02
N LEU A 22 1.36 9.96 -9.27
CA LEU A 22 2.36 9.78 -8.22
C LEU A 22 2.34 10.91 -7.18
N LYS A 23 2.06 12.15 -7.62
CA LYS A 23 1.84 13.29 -6.72
C LYS A 23 0.58 13.09 -5.87
N TRP A 24 -0.50 12.60 -6.47
CA TRP A 24 -1.77 12.32 -5.78
C TRP A 24 -1.61 11.21 -4.74
N ILE A 25 -1.03 10.06 -5.11
CA ILE A 25 -0.88 8.94 -4.16
C ILE A 25 0.06 9.29 -3.02
N GLY A 26 1.10 10.10 -3.30
CA GLY A 26 2.06 10.52 -2.28
C GLY A 26 1.47 11.33 -1.13
N VAL A 27 0.23 11.85 -1.25
CA VAL A 27 -0.47 12.54 -0.14
C VAL A 27 -1.59 11.71 0.49
N GLN A 28 -1.87 10.50 -0.01
CA GLN A 28 -2.90 9.64 0.56
C GLN A 28 -2.38 8.99 1.85
N PRO A 29 -3.16 8.99 2.94
CA PRO A 29 -2.80 8.27 4.15
C PRO A 29 -3.20 6.79 4.01
N ILE A 30 -2.23 5.89 4.17
CA ILE A 30 -2.45 4.43 4.10
C ILE A 30 -1.97 3.80 5.39
N ALA A 31 -2.80 2.93 5.97
CA ALA A 31 -2.41 2.14 7.13
C ALA A 31 -2.17 0.68 6.73
N PHE A 32 -1.03 0.12 7.11
CA PHE A 32 -0.83 -1.33 7.09
C PHE A 32 -1.18 -1.87 8.47
N HIS A 33 -2.11 -2.82 8.54
CA HIS A 33 -2.44 -3.53 9.76
C HIS A 33 -2.02 -5.00 9.65
N ASP A 34 -1.03 -5.38 10.45
CA ASP A 34 -0.61 -6.76 10.59
C ASP A 34 -1.51 -7.47 11.60
N VAL A 35 -2.31 -8.41 11.08
CA VAL A 35 -3.36 -9.09 11.84
C VAL A 35 -2.75 -10.02 12.90
N SER A 36 -1.70 -10.76 12.54
CA SER A 36 -1.06 -11.73 13.43
C SER A 36 -0.34 -11.06 14.60
N SER A 37 0.48 -10.05 14.31
CA SER A 37 1.27 -9.33 15.32
C SER A 37 0.48 -8.20 16.00
N ARG A 38 -0.72 -7.85 15.50
CA ARG A 38 -1.60 -6.82 16.05
C ARG A 38 -0.91 -5.45 16.13
N ARG A 39 -0.40 -5.02 14.99
CA ARG A 39 0.38 -3.78 14.81
C ARG A 39 -0.11 -3.00 13.61
N THR A 40 -0.14 -1.69 13.73
CA THR A 40 -0.56 -0.78 12.66
C THR A 40 0.56 0.22 12.34
N TRP A 41 0.81 0.47 11.06
CA TRP A 41 1.69 1.57 10.63
C TRP A 41 0.93 2.48 9.66
N LEU A 42 0.78 3.74 10.04
CA LEU A 42 0.26 4.77 9.16
C LEU A 42 1.43 5.37 8.38
N VAL A 43 1.37 5.32 7.06
CA VAL A 43 2.43 5.80 6.16
C VAL A 43 1.85 6.68 5.06
N ASP A 44 2.71 7.44 4.38
CA ASP A 44 2.33 8.13 3.16
C ASP A 44 2.14 7.14 2.01
N GLY A 45 1.27 7.50 1.06
CA GLY A 45 0.90 6.61 -0.02
C GLY A 45 2.03 6.31 -1.01
N ALA A 46 3.09 7.12 -1.11
CA ALA A 46 4.24 6.77 -1.96
C ALA A 46 5.07 5.66 -1.32
N SER A 47 5.31 5.74 -0.01
CA SER A 47 5.94 4.66 0.76
C SER A 47 5.09 3.38 0.72
N ALA A 48 3.77 3.50 0.88
CA ALA A 48 2.87 2.36 0.77
C ALA A 48 2.87 1.71 -0.62
N LEU A 49 2.78 2.52 -1.69
CA LEU A 49 2.84 2.03 -3.06
C LEU A 49 4.13 1.25 -3.32
N LEU A 50 5.29 1.81 -2.94
CA LEU A 50 6.57 1.12 -3.11
C LEU A 50 6.61 -0.19 -2.32
N HIS A 51 6.08 -0.21 -1.10
CA HIS A 51 6.03 -1.42 -0.29
C HIS A 51 5.12 -2.50 -0.92
N LEU A 52 3.95 -2.12 -1.40
CA LEU A 52 3.03 -3.03 -2.09
C LEU A 52 3.59 -3.57 -3.40
N VAL A 53 4.33 -2.76 -4.17
CA VAL A 53 5.06 -3.25 -5.34
C VAL A 53 6.09 -4.29 -4.94
N ARG A 54 6.88 -4.05 -3.89
CA ARG A 54 7.84 -5.04 -3.39
C ARG A 54 7.17 -6.34 -2.95
N ILE A 55 6.02 -6.26 -2.27
CA ILE A 55 5.22 -7.44 -1.91
C ILE A 55 4.78 -8.17 -3.18
N SER A 56 4.25 -7.46 -4.19
CA SER A 56 3.82 -8.07 -5.45
C SER A 56 4.95 -8.83 -6.16
N LEU A 57 6.16 -8.27 -6.15
CA LEU A 57 7.32 -8.90 -6.78
C LEU A 57 7.76 -10.13 -6.01
N HIS A 58 7.80 -10.02 -4.67
CA HIS A 58 8.17 -11.12 -3.81
C HIS A 58 7.21 -12.31 -3.93
N LEU A 59 5.89 -12.04 -3.98
CA LEU A 59 4.89 -13.10 -4.13
C LEU A 59 5.04 -13.83 -5.47
N ASP A 60 5.16 -13.11 -6.59
CA ASP A 60 5.24 -13.74 -7.90
C ASP A 60 6.57 -14.49 -8.14
N GLU A 61 7.67 -13.97 -7.59
CA GLU A 61 9.00 -14.61 -7.65
C GLU A 61 9.05 -15.91 -6.86
N ASN A 62 8.31 -15.98 -5.74
CA ASN A 62 8.33 -17.11 -4.81
C ASN A 62 7.09 -18.01 -4.96
N ASP A 63 6.25 -17.76 -5.97
CA ASP A 63 5.10 -18.62 -6.28
C ASP A 63 5.58 -19.89 -6.99
N PRO A 64 5.44 -21.09 -6.38
CA PRO A 64 5.83 -22.35 -7.02
C PRO A 64 5.02 -22.66 -8.28
N ASP A 65 3.82 -22.08 -8.40
CA ASP A 65 2.91 -22.25 -9.53
C ASP A 65 2.98 -21.05 -10.50
N SER A 66 4.02 -20.21 -10.38
CA SER A 66 4.19 -19.00 -11.19
C SER A 66 4.19 -19.33 -12.68
N THR A 67 3.33 -18.63 -13.41
CA THR A 67 3.23 -18.75 -14.88
C THR A 67 4.21 -17.82 -15.60
N TYR A 68 4.96 -17.00 -14.86
CA TYR A 68 5.85 -15.98 -15.39
C TYR A 68 7.25 -16.53 -15.66
N ASP A 69 7.82 -16.19 -16.82
CA ASP A 69 9.25 -16.37 -17.10
C ASP A 69 10.02 -15.22 -16.44
N TRP A 70 10.33 -15.39 -15.15
CA TRP A 70 10.89 -14.38 -14.26
C TRP A 70 12.36 -14.05 -14.58
N VAL A 71 12.66 -12.76 -14.69
CA VAL A 71 14.00 -12.23 -15.01
C VAL A 71 14.39 -11.04 -14.13
N PHE A 72 13.58 -10.69 -13.13
CA PHE A 72 13.86 -9.56 -12.25
C PHE A 72 15.10 -9.85 -11.39
N ASP A 73 16.00 -8.87 -11.35
CA ASP A 73 17.14 -8.90 -10.44
C ASP A 73 16.92 -7.83 -9.36
N PRO A 74 16.60 -8.21 -8.11
CA PRO A 74 16.33 -7.25 -7.04
C PRO A 74 17.54 -6.39 -6.69
N THR A 75 18.77 -6.82 -7.03
CA THR A 75 19.98 -6.05 -6.76
C THR A 75 20.12 -4.80 -7.65
N GLN A 76 19.40 -4.77 -8.77
CA GLN A 76 19.40 -3.63 -9.69
C GLN A 76 18.41 -2.54 -9.28
N LEU A 77 17.50 -2.81 -8.35
CA LEU A 77 16.55 -1.83 -7.85
C LEU A 77 17.25 -0.80 -6.96
N LYS A 78 17.39 0.43 -7.46
CA LYS A 78 17.98 1.54 -6.70
C LYS A 78 16.95 2.14 -5.75
N ASP A 79 17.02 1.75 -4.49
CA ASP A 79 16.07 2.19 -3.46
C ASP A 79 16.71 2.86 -2.23
N LYS A 80 18.04 2.85 -2.16
CA LYS A 80 18.84 3.58 -1.18
C LYS A 80 19.35 4.86 -1.82
N TRP A 81 19.06 5.98 -1.17
CA TRP A 81 19.41 7.31 -1.65
C TRP A 81 20.15 8.07 -0.56
N ASP A 82 21.31 8.63 -0.89
CA ASP A 82 22.13 9.35 0.08
C ASP A 82 21.38 10.55 0.66
N GLY A 83 21.38 10.63 1.99
CA GLY A 83 20.76 11.73 2.76
C GLY A 83 19.23 11.78 2.71
N VAL A 84 18.55 10.74 2.20
CA VAL A 84 17.10 10.75 2.00
C VAL A 84 16.46 9.44 2.46
N THR A 85 15.39 9.55 3.26
CA THR A 85 14.64 8.40 3.80
C THR A 85 13.12 8.57 3.63
N GLY A 86 12.35 7.54 4.02
CA GLY A 86 10.89 7.56 4.04
C GLY A 86 10.26 7.97 2.72
N ARG A 87 9.27 8.86 2.78
CA ARG A 87 8.52 9.37 1.62
C ARG A 87 9.40 9.85 0.47
N GLN A 88 10.45 10.60 0.77
CA GLN A 88 11.30 11.19 -0.26
C GLN A 88 12.11 10.10 -1.00
N ALA A 89 12.61 9.11 -0.26
CA ALA A 89 13.30 7.96 -0.86
C ALA A 89 12.33 7.14 -1.72
N ALA A 90 11.12 6.87 -1.22
CA ALA A 90 10.10 6.16 -1.98
C ALA A 90 9.75 6.88 -3.29
N LEU A 91 9.55 8.20 -3.25
CA LEU A 91 9.29 9.00 -4.44
C LEU A 91 10.45 9.01 -5.43
N ARG A 92 11.72 9.02 -4.97
CA ARG A 92 12.88 8.92 -5.85
C ARG A 92 12.94 7.55 -6.53
N THR A 93 12.72 6.48 -5.77
CA THR A 93 12.68 5.11 -6.30
C THR A 93 11.60 4.95 -7.37
N LEU A 94 10.39 5.45 -7.11
CA LEU A 94 9.25 5.36 -8.03
C LEU A 94 9.37 6.29 -9.26
N LYS A 95 10.17 7.35 -9.20
CA LYS A 95 10.41 8.27 -10.34
C LYS A 95 11.59 7.90 -11.21
N SER A 96 12.51 7.07 -10.70
CA SER A 96 13.75 6.73 -11.40
C SER A 96 13.44 5.97 -12.68
N TRP A 97 13.77 6.57 -13.84
CA TRP A 97 13.63 5.90 -15.14
C TRP A 97 14.39 4.58 -15.20
N GLU A 98 15.58 4.53 -14.58
CA GLU A 98 16.37 3.31 -14.48
C GLU A 98 15.62 2.21 -13.73
N ASN A 99 14.95 2.55 -12.62
CA ASN A 99 14.13 1.57 -11.90
C ASN A 99 12.91 1.17 -12.71
N LEU A 100 12.21 2.15 -13.31
CA LEU A 100 10.97 1.91 -14.08
C LEU A 100 11.19 1.03 -15.30
N ASP A 101 12.39 1.03 -15.87
CA ASP A 101 12.77 0.21 -17.03
C ASP A 101 13.28 -1.20 -16.66
N LEU A 102 13.47 -1.49 -15.36
CA LEU A 102 13.88 -2.82 -14.91
C LEU A 102 12.88 -3.87 -15.36
N LYS A 103 13.37 -4.89 -16.06
CA LYS A 103 12.58 -6.00 -16.57
C LYS A 103 12.20 -6.94 -15.43
N ILE A 104 10.94 -7.35 -15.37
CA ILE A 104 10.43 -8.25 -14.35
C ILE A 104 10.30 -9.67 -14.91
N TYR A 105 9.50 -9.84 -15.96
CA TYR A 105 9.26 -11.13 -16.59
C TYR A 105 9.03 -10.96 -18.09
N ILE A 106 9.19 -12.04 -18.84
CA ILE A 106 8.95 -12.06 -20.27
C ILE A 106 7.46 -12.23 -20.55
N VAL A 107 6.89 -11.26 -21.25
CA VAL A 107 5.47 -11.26 -21.67
C VAL A 107 5.31 -12.04 -22.95
N ASP A 108 6.22 -11.86 -23.91
CA ASP A 108 6.14 -12.50 -25.21
C ASP A 108 7.53 -12.62 -25.87
N LYS A 109 7.70 -13.66 -26.69
CA LYS A 109 8.88 -13.90 -27.52
C LYS A 109 8.42 -14.09 -28.96
N ARG A 110 8.58 -13.06 -29.79
CA ARG A 110 8.20 -13.08 -31.21
C ARG A 110 9.42 -13.03 -32.11
N ARG A 111 9.25 -13.46 -33.37
CA ARG A 111 10.21 -13.13 -34.43
C ARG A 111 9.78 -11.83 -35.09
N GLY A 112 10.66 -10.84 -35.08
CA GLY A 112 10.42 -9.57 -35.75
C GLY A 112 10.38 -9.74 -37.28
N PRO A 113 10.00 -8.67 -38.02
CA PRO A 113 9.90 -8.69 -39.48
C PRO A 113 11.19 -9.11 -40.20
N THR A 114 12.34 -8.90 -39.56
CA THR A 114 13.68 -9.23 -40.05
C THR A 114 14.16 -10.63 -39.64
N GLY A 115 13.34 -11.40 -38.92
CA GLY A 115 13.68 -12.72 -38.38
C GLY A 115 14.45 -12.68 -37.05
N ALA A 116 14.85 -11.50 -36.56
CA ALA A 116 15.49 -11.34 -35.26
C ALA A 116 14.49 -11.62 -34.10
N PRO A 117 14.94 -12.25 -32.99
CA PRO A 117 14.10 -12.43 -31.81
C PRO A 117 13.80 -11.08 -31.16
N GLU A 118 12.52 -10.79 -30.97
CA GLU A 118 12.02 -9.62 -30.26
C GLU A 118 11.33 -10.10 -28.99
N VAL A 119 11.83 -9.68 -27.83
CA VAL A 119 11.34 -10.09 -26.52
C VAL A 119 10.66 -8.90 -25.87
N GLN A 120 9.37 -9.05 -25.56
CA GLN A 120 8.60 -8.07 -24.82
C GLN A 120 8.67 -8.40 -23.33
N TYR A 121 8.98 -7.40 -22.51
CA TYR A 121 9.09 -7.55 -21.06
C TYR A 121 7.98 -6.74 -20.38
N ALA A 122 7.47 -7.26 -19.28
CA ALA A 122 6.85 -6.43 -18.26
C ALA A 122 7.97 -5.76 -17.46
N THR A 123 7.80 -4.49 -17.10
CA THR A 123 8.81 -3.75 -16.34
C THR A 123 8.29 -3.37 -14.96
N PHE A 124 9.20 -2.98 -14.07
CA PHE A 124 8.89 -2.39 -12.78
C PHE A 124 7.90 -1.23 -12.92
N GLY A 125 8.05 -0.38 -13.94
CA GLY A 125 7.11 0.69 -14.22
C GLY A 125 5.70 0.20 -14.56
N THR A 126 5.57 -0.93 -15.28
CA THR A 126 4.26 -1.57 -15.51
C THR A 126 3.66 -2.04 -14.19
N ARG A 127 4.43 -2.78 -13.37
CA ARG A 127 3.96 -3.28 -12.07
C ARG A 127 3.56 -2.15 -11.11
N VAL A 128 4.33 -1.06 -11.07
CA VAL A 128 3.99 0.13 -10.27
C VAL A 128 2.65 0.71 -10.68
N LYS A 129 2.36 0.80 -11.98
CA LYS A 129 1.08 1.32 -12.48
C LYS A 129 -0.09 0.40 -12.14
N GLU A 130 0.11 -0.92 -12.22
CA GLU A 130 -0.90 -1.92 -11.83
C GLU A 130 -1.28 -1.78 -10.35
N VAL A 131 -0.28 -1.80 -9.47
CA VAL A 131 -0.51 -1.67 -8.01
C VAL A 131 -1.08 -0.29 -7.65
N LEU A 132 -0.60 0.78 -8.29
CA LEU A 132 -1.17 2.12 -8.13
C LEU A 132 -2.65 2.13 -8.51
N HIS A 133 -3.01 1.56 -9.66
CA HIS A 133 -4.39 1.48 -10.10
C HIS A 133 -5.28 0.70 -9.11
N SER A 134 -4.78 -0.39 -8.54
CA SER A 134 -5.51 -1.12 -7.50
C SER A 134 -5.74 -0.24 -6.27
N ILE A 135 -4.70 0.41 -5.74
CA ILE A 135 -4.82 1.30 -4.57
C ILE A 135 -5.79 2.46 -4.86
N GLU A 136 -5.75 3.00 -6.07
CA GLU A 136 -6.68 4.03 -6.54
C GLU A 136 -8.15 3.62 -6.40
N LEU A 137 -8.47 2.38 -6.82
CA LEU A 137 -9.79 1.80 -6.73
C LEU A 137 -10.20 1.53 -5.28
N LEU A 138 -9.28 1.06 -4.44
CA LEU A 138 -9.54 0.80 -3.02
C LEU A 138 -9.91 2.09 -2.28
N ILE A 139 -9.15 3.17 -2.51
CA ILE A 139 -9.42 4.49 -1.92
C ILE A 139 -10.77 5.04 -2.39
N ASP A 140 -11.07 4.95 -3.70
CA ASP A 140 -12.36 5.37 -4.24
C ASP A 140 -13.51 4.58 -3.61
N ARG A 141 -13.36 3.27 -3.49
CA ARG A 141 -14.40 2.40 -2.93
C ARG A 141 -14.68 2.75 -1.48
N GLN A 142 -13.64 2.94 -0.67
CA GLN A 142 -13.80 3.36 0.71
C GLN A 142 -14.50 4.71 0.84
N SER A 143 -14.14 5.69 0.00
CA SER A 143 -14.81 7.00 0.01
C SER A 143 -16.30 6.91 -0.34
N LYS A 144 -16.66 6.04 -1.29
CA LYS A 144 -18.04 5.82 -1.73
C LYS A 144 -18.86 5.16 -0.63
N THR A 145 -18.31 4.13 0.02
CA THR A 145 -18.96 3.50 1.18
C THR A 145 -19.18 4.51 2.31
N ALA A 146 -18.16 5.31 2.64
CA ALA A 146 -18.30 6.36 3.66
C ALA A 146 -19.38 7.40 3.32
N SER A 147 -19.52 7.78 2.03
CA SER A 147 -20.58 8.70 1.58
C SER A 147 -21.99 8.11 1.58
N GLN A 148 -22.12 6.79 1.39
CA GLN A 148 -23.42 6.11 1.28
C GLN A 148 -23.99 5.72 2.64
N GLU A 149 -23.13 5.53 3.64
CA GLU A 149 -23.54 4.97 4.93
C GLU A 149 -24.00 6.01 5.96
N GLY A 150 -23.90 7.31 5.68
CA GLY A 150 -24.32 8.38 6.60
C GLY A 150 -23.69 8.25 8.00
N ILE A 151 -24.35 8.84 9.01
CA ILE A 151 -23.94 8.67 10.41
C ILE A 151 -24.30 7.25 10.86
N ARG A 152 -23.33 6.33 10.87
CA ARG A 152 -23.47 5.03 11.52
C ARG A 152 -23.59 5.21 13.04
N ILE A 153 -24.82 5.16 13.56
CA ILE A 153 -25.07 4.96 14.99
C ILE A 153 -24.81 3.47 15.25
N SER A 154 -23.71 3.13 15.92
CA SER A 154 -23.43 1.76 16.36
C SER A 154 -24.60 1.25 17.19
N GLN A 155 -25.34 0.26 16.67
CA GLN A 155 -26.38 -0.47 17.41
C GLN A 155 -25.81 -1.67 18.18
N SER A 156 -24.49 -1.85 18.19
CA SER A 156 -23.81 -2.92 18.89
C SER A 156 -23.47 -2.51 20.33
N LEU A 157 -23.83 -3.37 21.29
CA LEU A 157 -23.40 -3.29 22.69
C LEU A 157 -21.94 -3.73 22.89
N ASP A 158 -21.23 -4.14 21.82
CA ASP A 158 -19.81 -4.50 21.90
C ASP A 158 -18.94 -3.23 21.92
N PRO A 159 -18.20 -2.96 23.01
CA PRO A 159 -17.28 -1.83 23.08
C PRO A 159 -16.02 -2.05 22.24
N ARG A 160 -15.76 -3.27 21.75
CA ARG A 160 -14.61 -3.59 20.89
C ARG A 160 -14.73 -2.84 19.58
N ARG A 161 -13.70 -2.06 19.27
CA ARG A 161 -13.66 -1.27 18.05
C ARG A 161 -13.15 -2.10 16.88
N GLU A 162 -13.72 -1.79 15.74
CA GLU A 162 -13.43 -2.42 14.45
C GLU A 162 -12.62 -1.45 13.60
N ILE A 163 -11.66 -1.99 12.87
CA ILE A 163 -11.05 -1.31 11.73
C ILE A 163 -11.52 -2.01 10.46
N VAL A 164 -11.83 -1.21 9.44
CA VAL A 164 -12.28 -1.67 8.13
C VAL A 164 -11.19 -1.36 7.10
N GLY A 165 -11.01 -2.27 6.15
CA GLY A 165 -9.94 -2.20 5.15
C GLY A 165 -10.06 -3.27 4.08
N PHE A 166 -8.96 -3.54 3.39
CA PHE A 166 -8.87 -4.51 2.29
C PHE A 166 -7.71 -5.47 2.53
N ASP A 167 -7.71 -6.62 1.85
CA ASP A 167 -6.56 -7.52 1.88
C ASP A 167 -5.38 -6.91 1.14
N VAL A 168 -4.15 -7.25 1.53
CA VAL A 168 -2.95 -6.94 0.75
C VAL A 168 -3.05 -7.53 -0.65
N LEU A 169 -3.66 -8.72 -0.81
CA LEU A 169 -3.86 -9.36 -2.10
C LEU A 169 -4.82 -8.55 -3.00
N ASP A 170 -5.80 -7.86 -2.43
CA ASP A 170 -6.71 -6.98 -3.17
C ASP A 170 -5.97 -5.79 -3.81
N ALA A 171 -4.80 -5.42 -3.25
CA ALA A 171 -3.97 -4.33 -3.76
C ALA A 171 -2.88 -4.80 -4.73
N VAL A 172 -2.25 -5.96 -4.48
CA VAL A 172 -1.08 -6.40 -5.24
C VAL A 172 -1.39 -7.37 -6.38
N ASN A 173 -2.44 -8.18 -6.26
CA ASN A 173 -2.84 -9.15 -7.29
C ASN A 173 -4.35 -9.47 -7.19
N PRO A 174 -5.23 -8.55 -7.62
CA PRO A 174 -6.68 -8.74 -7.49
C PRO A 174 -7.18 -9.76 -8.52
N LEU A 175 -7.25 -11.03 -8.12
CA LEU A 175 -7.75 -12.14 -8.95
C LEU A 175 -9.27 -12.35 -8.90
N GLY A 176 -9.98 -11.60 -8.05
CA GLY A 176 -11.40 -11.80 -7.80
C GLY A 176 -12.12 -10.58 -7.22
N PRO A 177 -13.40 -10.75 -6.80
CA PRO A 177 -14.17 -9.67 -6.22
C PRO A 177 -13.54 -9.12 -4.93
N ILE A 178 -13.26 -7.83 -4.91
CA ILE A 178 -12.72 -7.14 -3.73
C ILE A 178 -13.85 -6.85 -2.75
N LEU A 179 -13.70 -7.35 -1.51
CA LEU A 179 -14.64 -7.16 -0.41
C LEU A 179 -13.95 -6.47 0.77
N PRO A 180 -14.58 -5.46 1.39
CA PRO A 180 -14.07 -4.89 2.64
C PRO A 180 -13.98 -5.95 3.73
N ARG A 181 -12.92 -5.87 4.53
CA ARG A 181 -12.64 -6.74 5.66
C ARG A 181 -12.74 -5.96 6.96
N VAL A 182 -13.08 -6.68 8.02
CA VAL A 182 -13.24 -6.12 9.37
C VAL A 182 -12.28 -6.84 10.30
N GLN A 183 -11.51 -6.09 11.08
CA GLN A 183 -10.68 -6.61 12.16
C GLN A 183 -11.13 -6.02 13.49
N HIS A 184 -11.48 -6.89 14.43
CA HIS A 184 -11.80 -6.48 15.80
C HIS A 184 -10.52 -6.35 16.61
N LEU A 185 -10.36 -5.19 17.26
CA LEU A 185 -9.22 -4.93 18.14
C LEU A 185 -9.53 -5.43 19.56
N LYS A 186 -8.50 -5.92 20.25
CA LYS A 186 -8.65 -6.41 21.64
C LYS A 186 -8.37 -5.31 22.66
N SER A 187 -7.73 -4.22 22.25
CA SER A 187 -7.47 -3.08 23.10
C SER A 187 -8.68 -2.16 23.23
N TRP A 188 -8.77 -1.48 24.37
CA TRP A 188 -9.79 -0.47 24.67
C TRP A 188 -9.38 0.94 24.19
N GLY A 189 -8.33 1.05 23.39
CA GLY A 189 -7.74 2.35 23.02
C GLY A 189 -8.60 3.11 22.02
N HIS A 190 -9.11 4.28 22.40
CA HIS A 190 -10.00 5.08 21.54
C HIS A 190 -9.26 5.94 20.49
N GLY A 191 -8.01 6.32 20.76
CA GLY A 191 -7.37 7.45 20.09
C GLY A 191 -7.20 7.32 18.58
N TRP A 192 -6.39 6.35 18.13
CA TRP A 192 -6.03 6.26 16.71
C TRP A 192 -7.11 5.62 15.84
N ILE A 193 -7.96 4.78 16.42
CA ILE A 193 -9.04 4.09 15.71
C ILE A 193 -10.12 5.09 15.25
N ASP A 194 -10.49 6.03 16.11
CA ASP A 194 -11.43 7.11 15.76
C ASP A 194 -10.78 8.16 14.84
N PHE A 195 -9.44 8.30 14.91
CA PHE A 195 -8.68 9.21 14.06
C PHE A 195 -8.59 8.76 12.60
N MET A 196 -8.35 7.47 12.33
CA MET A 196 -8.12 6.96 10.97
C MET A 196 -9.23 7.29 9.96
N PRO A 197 -10.53 7.05 10.28
CA PRO A 197 -11.62 7.45 9.38
C PRO A 197 -11.70 8.97 9.17
N SER A 198 -11.37 9.76 10.18
CA SER A 198 -11.50 11.22 10.13
C SER A 198 -10.55 11.90 9.13
N ILE A 199 -9.44 11.24 8.80
CA ILE A 199 -8.46 11.69 7.81
C ILE A 199 -8.50 10.85 6.52
N GLY A 200 -9.50 9.99 6.36
CA GLY A 200 -9.69 9.19 5.15
C GLY A 200 -8.63 8.10 4.92
N VAL A 201 -8.10 7.50 5.99
CA VAL A 201 -7.07 6.45 5.88
C VAL A 201 -7.64 5.18 5.28
N THR A 202 -6.99 4.67 4.23
CA THR A 202 -7.25 3.33 3.72
C THR A 202 -6.38 2.29 4.41
N THR A 203 -7.03 1.30 5.02
CA THR A 203 -6.36 0.20 5.73
C THR A 203 -6.12 -0.98 4.80
N ILE A 204 -4.89 -1.46 4.76
CA ILE A 204 -4.48 -2.70 4.09
C ILE A 204 -4.11 -3.71 5.17
N PHE A 205 -4.83 -4.82 5.20
CA PHE A 205 -4.59 -5.95 6.09
C PHE A 205 -3.60 -6.92 5.49
N GLY A 206 -2.78 -7.51 6.34
CA GLY A 206 -1.88 -8.58 5.94
C GLY A 206 -1.24 -9.23 7.16
N ASN A 207 -0.23 -10.05 6.89
CA ASN A 207 0.56 -10.71 7.91
C ASN A 207 2.03 -10.66 7.50
N GLY A 208 2.92 -10.49 8.48
CA GLY A 208 4.36 -10.49 8.24
C GLY A 208 4.87 -9.20 7.60
N PHE A 209 4.23 -8.04 7.82
CA PHE A 209 4.76 -6.76 7.30
C PHE A 209 6.10 -6.37 7.92
N GLY A 210 6.47 -6.98 9.05
CA GLY A 210 7.72 -6.69 9.76
C GLY A 210 7.64 -5.37 10.50
N ASP A 211 8.70 -4.55 10.41
CA ASP A 211 8.76 -3.23 11.05
C ASP A 211 8.86 -2.15 9.97
N LEU A 212 7.70 -1.64 9.52
CA LEU A 212 7.62 -0.66 8.44
C LEU A 212 8.17 0.71 8.83
N ILE A 213 8.02 1.08 10.11
CA ILE A 213 8.62 2.28 10.69
C ILE A 213 9.59 1.82 11.78
N ARG A 214 10.81 2.35 11.72
CA ARG A 214 11.87 2.07 12.70
C ARG A 214 12.41 3.39 13.25
N PRO A 215 12.78 3.43 14.54
CA PRO A 215 13.49 4.57 15.10
C PRO A 215 14.85 4.76 14.41
N ASP A 216 15.28 6.01 14.22
CA ASP A 216 16.61 6.31 13.65
C ASP A 216 17.75 5.86 14.58
N GLN A 217 17.51 5.87 15.89
CA GLN A 217 18.48 5.50 16.92
C GLN A 217 17.92 4.40 17.82
N PRO A 218 17.75 3.16 17.34
CA PRO A 218 17.17 2.08 18.14
C PRO A 218 18.02 1.72 19.37
N GLN A 219 19.32 1.99 19.34
CA GLN A 219 20.25 1.76 20.46
C GLN A 219 19.98 2.65 21.68
N SER A 220 19.35 3.82 21.53
CA SER A 220 19.01 4.72 22.66
C SER A 220 17.66 4.38 23.30
N LEU A 221 16.90 3.44 22.71
CA LEU A 221 15.59 3.04 23.19
C LEU A 221 15.67 1.78 24.05
N CYS A 222 14.74 1.68 25.02
CA CYS A 222 14.56 0.45 25.76
C CYS A 222 14.08 -0.68 24.84
N GLN A 223 14.42 -1.93 25.19
CA GLN A 223 14.25 -3.09 24.31
C GLN A 223 12.82 -3.22 23.75
N GLY A 224 11.81 -2.93 24.58
CA GLY A 224 10.41 -3.03 24.17
C GLY A 224 9.93 -1.99 23.14
N TRP A 225 10.74 -0.97 22.82
CA TRP A 225 10.37 0.12 21.91
C TRP A 225 11.33 0.27 20.73
N LYS A 226 12.26 -0.68 20.54
CA LYS A 226 13.11 -0.74 19.34
C LYS A 226 12.31 -1.03 18.07
N SER A 227 11.16 -1.67 18.24
CA SER A 227 10.10 -1.85 17.25
C SER A 227 8.75 -1.60 17.92
N LEU A 228 7.70 -1.48 17.10
CA LEU A 228 6.34 -1.38 17.59
C LEU A 228 5.97 -2.68 18.34
N PRO A 229 5.56 -2.62 19.63
CA PRO A 229 5.25 -3.81 20.41
C PRO A 229 4.14 -4.66 19.80
N GLU A 230 4.36 -5.98 19.76
CA GLU A 230 3.36 -6.95 19.30
C GLU A 230 2.25 -7.17 20.33
N GLY A 231 1.05 -7.52 19.85
CA GLY A 231 -0.07 -7.90 20.68
C GLY A 231 -0.72 -6.76 21.47
N LYS A 232 -0.36 -5.51 21.19
CA LYS A 232 -0.87 -4.32 21.89
C LYS A 232 -1.89 -3.51 21.10
N ASP A 233 -2.12 -3.80 19.81
CA ASP A 233 -2.92 -2.98 18.90
C ASP A 233 -2.43 -1.52 18.85
N TYR A 234 -1.09 -1.33 18.88
CA TYR A 234 -0.51 0.00 18.75
C TYR A 234 -0.36 0.39 17.28
N MET A 235 -0.37 1.70 17.05
CA MET A 235 -0.11 2.32 15.77
C MET A 235 1.17 3.15 15.85
N ALA A 236 2.04 3.04 14.85
CA ALA A 236 3.12 3.98 14.57
C ALA A 236 2.77 4.84 13.34
N ALA A 237 3.27 6.08 13.29
CA ALA A 237 3.07 7.03 12.20
C ALA A 237 4.31 7.92 12.03
#